data_AF-U2AXX2-F1
#
_entry.id   AF-U2AXX2-F1
#
_cell.length_a   1.000
_cell.length_b   1.000
_cell.length_c   1.000
_cell.angle_alpha   90.00
_cell.angle_beta   90.00
_cell.angle_gamma   90.00
#
_symmetry.space_group_name_H-M   'P 1'
#
loop_
_entity.id
_entity.type
_entity.pdbx_description
1 polymer ?
#
loop_
_entity_poly.entity_id
_entity_poly.type
_entity_poly.pdbx_seq_one_letter_code
_entity_poly.pdbx_strand_id
1 'polypeptide(L)'
;MSAPASLQGALSELLGDARLVAETLPGSDIALWLIDAGNMDRAFSPEETRRILEEPPYWCFCWASGLVLARWLAERPEWVRGKRVLDFGAGSGVAAIAAAKAGAAE
;
A
#
# COMPACT_ATOMS: atom_id res chain seq x y z
N MET A 1 -5.15 5.53 -16.04
CA MET A 1 -3.94 6.28 -15.61
C MET A 1 -2.77 5.32 -15.61
N SER A 2 -1.55 5.78 -15.87
CA SER A 2 -0.32 4.99 -15.71
C SER A 2 0.27 5.21 -14.33
N ALA A 3 0.90 4.18 -13.75
CA ALA A 3 1.62 4.31 -12.49
C ALA A 3 2.80 5.30 -12.63
N PRO A 4 3.20 5.99 -11.53
CA PRO A 4 4.41 6.79 -11.53
C PRO A 4 5.63 5.95 -11.93
N ALA A 5 6.42 6.45 -12.88
CA ALA A 5 7.54 5.71 -13.47
C ALA A 5 8.59 5.28 -12.43
N SER A 6 8.82 6.09 -11.40
CA SER A 6 9.75 5.77 -10.30
C SER A 6 9.28 4.56 -9.48
N LEU A 7 7.99 4.50 -9.14
CA LEU A 7 7.42 3.37 -8.40
C LEU A 7 7.40 2.10 -9.25
N GLN A 8 7.01 2.24 -10.52
CA GLN A 8 7.00 1.11 -11.45
C GLN A 8 8.42 0.57 -11.68
N GLY A 9 9.42 1.45 -11.83
CA GLY A 9 10.82 1.07 -11.98
C GLY A 9 11.34 0.31 -10.75
N ALA A 10 11.09 0.83 -9.54
CA ALA A 10 11.48 0.17 -8.30
C ALA A 10 10.86 -1.24 -8.16
N LEU A 11 9.60 -1.42 -8.56
CA LEU A 11 8.97 -2.73 -8.57
C LEU A 11 9.60 -3.67 -9.60
N SER A 12 9.87 -3.17 -10.81
CA SER A 12 10.46 -3.96 -11.90
C SER A 12 11.91 -4.38 -11.61
N GLU A 13 12.68 -3.59 -10.85
CA GLU A 13 14.00 -3.99 -10.37
C GLU A 13 13.93 -5.18 -9.38
N LEU A 14 12.84 -5.32 -8.63
CA LEU A 14 12.62 -6.43 -7.71
C LEU A 14 12.00 -7.66 -8.38
N LEU A 15 11.00 -7.43 -9.23
CA LEU A 15 10.05 -8.45 -9.70
C LEU A 15 9.83 -8.42 -11.23
N GLY A 16 10.81 -7.93 -11.99
CA GLY A 16 10.84 -8.00 -13.45
C GLY A 16 9.63 -7.36 -14.12
N ASP A 17 8.74 -8.21 -14.64
CA ASP A 17 7.53 -7.83 -15.37
C ASP A 17 6.36 -7.38 -14.47
N ALA A 18 6.54 -7.40 -13.14
CA ALA A 18 5.59 -6.91 -12.15
C ALA A 18 5.05 -5.51 -12.47
N ARG A 19 3.74 -5.31 -12.31
CA ARG A 19 3.06 -4.06 -12.65
C ARG A 19 2.34 -3.46 -11.47
N LEU A 20 2.29 -2.14 -11.45
CA LEU A 20 1.42 -1.38 -10.57
C LEU A 20 0.11 -1.02 -11.28
N VAL A 21 -0.99 -1.24 -10.59
CA VAL A 21 -2.34 -0.84 -11.00
C VAL A 21 -2.97 0.06 -9.95
N ALA A 22 -3.75 1.04 -10.40
CA ALA A 22 -4.51 1.88 -9.48
C ALA A 22 -5.73 1.08 -9.01
N GLU A 23 -5.78 0.78 -7.71
CA GLU A 23 -6.86 0.02 -7.10
C GLU A 23 -7.53 0.86 -6.02
N THR A 24 -8.85 0.96 -6.09
CA THR A 24 -9.66 1.47 -4.98
C THR A 24 -9.83 0.37 -3.96
N LEU A 25 -9.37 0.62 -2.74
CA LEU A 25 -9.37 -0.37 -1.68
C LEU A 25 -10.81 -0.73 -1.29
N PRO A 26 -11.14 -2.03 -1.14
CA PRO A 26 -12.50 -2.46 -0.89
C PRO A 26 -13.13 -1.75 0.32
N GLY A 27 -14.37 -1.27 0.18
CA GLY A 27 -15.09 -0.62 1.28
C GLY A 27 -14.46 0.69 1.78
N SER A 28 -13.67 1.37 0.96
CA SER A 28 -13.14 2.71 1.25
C SER A 28 -13.07 3.56 -0.02
N ASP A 29 -12.84 4.85 0.14
CA ASP A 29 -12.59 5.81 -0.96
C ASP A 29 -11.09 6.00 -1.24
N ILE A 30 -10.23 5.19 -0.62
CA ILE A 30 -8.78 5.26 -0.77
C ILE A 30 -8.39 4.48 -2.02
N ALA A 31 -7.61 5.10 -2.90
CA ALA A 31 -7.03 4.46 -4.06
C ALA A 31 -5.50 4.52 -3.99
N LEU A 32 -4.84 3.40 -4.28
CA LEU A 32 -3.38 3.26 -4.24
C LEU A 32 -2.86 2.59 -5.51
N TRP A 33 -1.60 2.84 -5.83
CA TRP A 33 -0.87 2.04 -6.82
C TRP A 33 -0.36 0.77 -6.14
N LEU A 34 -1.00 -0.36 -6.42
CA LEU A 34 -0.68 -1.66 -5.83
C LEU A 34 -0.17 -2.62 -6.89
N ILE A 35 0.54 -3.65 -6.46
CA ILE A 35 0.97 -4.73 -7.34
C ILE A 35 -0.23 -5.45 -7.94
N ASP A 36 -0.20 -5.68 -9.25
CA ASP A 36 -1.27 -6.37 -9.98
C ASP A 36 -1.31 -7.86 -9.63
N ALA A 37 -2.30 -8.27 -8.83
CA ALA A 37 -2.48 -9.66 -8.42
C ALA A 37 -2.59 -10.63 -9.61
N GLY A 38 -3.15 -10.19 -10.75
CA GLY A 38 -3.27 -11.02 -11.95
C GLY A 38 -1.94 -11.30 -12.64
N ASN A 39 -0.94 -10.43 -12.43
CA ASN A 39 0.43 -10.63 -12.93
C ASN A 39 1.31 -11.40 -11.94
N MET A 40 0.88 -11.53 -10.69
CA MET A 40 1.63 -12.23 -9.64
C MET A 40 1.26 -13.71 -9.47
N ASP A 41 0.30 -14.23 -10.25
CA ASP A 41 -0.03 -15.66 -10.31
C ASP A 41 0.99 -16.43 -11.18
N ARG A 42 2.26 -16.40 -10.76
CA ARG A 42 3.38 -17.10 -11.41
C ARG A 42 4.43 -17.54 -10.41
N ALA A 43 5.27 -18.48 -10.83
CA ALA A 43 6.46 -18.84 -10.06
C ALA A 43 7.51 -17.71 -10.14
N PHE A 44 8.14 -17.41 -9.00
CA PHE A 44 9.30 -16.54 -8.94
C PHE A 44 10.57 -17.33 -9.21
N SER A 45 11.52 -16.69 -9.90
CA SER A 45 12.89 -17.20 -9.98
C SER A 45 13.57 -17.16 -8.60
N PRO A 46 14.63 -17.95 -8.39
CA PRO A 46 15.42 -17.89 -7.15
C PRO A 46 16.00 -16.49 -6.87
N GLU A 47 16.34 -15.74 -7.92
CA GLU A 47 16.90 -14.40 -7.79
C GLU A 47 15.86 -13.36 -7.38
N GLU A 48 14.65 -13.42 -7.94
CA GLU A 48 13.50 -12.61 -7.49
C GLU A 48 13.17 -12.96 -6.03
N THR A 49 13.12 -14.26 -5.70
CA THR A 49 12.85 -14.72 -4.32
C THR A 49 13.88 -14.14 -3.34
N ARG A 50 15.17 -14.18 -3.69
CA ARG A 50 16.23 -13.58 -2.86
C ARG A 50 16.03 -12.09 -2.68
N ARG A 51 15.74 -11.34 -3.76
CA ARG A 51 15.48 -9.89 -3.71
C ARG A 51 14.28 -9.55 -2.82
N ILE A 52 13.17 -10.28 -2.95
CA ILE A 52 11.99 -10.10 -2.10
C ILE A 52 12.32 -10.34 -0.62
N LEU A 53 13.14 -11.34 -0.30
CA LEU A 53 13.51 -11.66 1.08
C LEU A 53 14.46 -10.61 1.68
N GLU A 54 15.37 -10.06 0.87
CA GLU A 54 16.31 -9.02 1.30
C GLU A 54 15.62 -7.65 1.46
N GLU A 55 14.79 -7.27 0.49
CA GLU A 55 14.07 -6.00 0.47
C GLU A 55 12.60 -6.21 0.10
N PRO A 56 11.76 -6.67 1.05
CA PRO A 56 10.36 -6.90 0.77
C PRO A 56 9.65 -5.60 0.35
N PRO A 57 8.93 -5.58 -0.78
CA PRO A 57 8.28 -4.36 -1.28
C PRO A 57 6.97 -4.07 -0.53
N TYR A 58 7.04 -3.91 0.80
CA TYR A 58 5.87 -3.71 1.68
C TYR A 58 4.96 -2.54 1.26
N TRP A 59 5.50 -1.59 0.50
CA TRP A 59 4.82 -0.41 0.00
C TRP A 59 3.82 -0.69 -1.14
N CYS A 60 3.99 -1.77 -1.92
CA CYS A 60 3.13 -2.06 -3.07
C CYS A 60 1.92 -2.96 -2.73
N PHE A 61 1.70 -3.28 -1.45
CA PHE A 61 0.61 -4.12 -0.97
C PHE A 61 -0.34 -3.36 -0.05
N CYS A 62 -1.64 -3.61 -0.18
CA CYS A 62 -2.58 -3.27 0.88
C CYS A 62 -2.65 -4.41 1.90
N TRP A 63 -2.04 -4.20 3.07
CA TRP A 63 -2.08 -5.17 4.16
C TRP A 63 -3.45 -5.20 4.81
N ALA A 64 -3.94 -6.41 5.12
CA ALA A 64 -5.30 -6.62 5.64
C ALA A 64 -5.59 -5.80 6.91
N SER A 65 -4.63 -5.73 7.84
CA SER A 65 -4.75 -4.91 9.06
C SER A 65 -4.86 -3.42 8.76
N GLY A 66 -4.10 -2.92 7.78
CA GLY A 66 -4.17 -1.54 7.32
C GLY A 66 -5.53 -1.19 6.71
N LEU A 67 -6.10 -2.11 5.90
CA LEU A 67 -7.45 -1.94 5.35
C LEU A 67 -8.53 -1.92 6.44
N VAL A 68 -8.42 -2.81 7.43
CA VAL A 68 -9.33 -2.85 8.59
C VAL A 68 -9.26 -1.53 9.36
N LEU A 69 -8.05 -1.04 9.65
CA LEU A 69 -7.86 0.22 10.37
C LEU A 69 -8.39 1.41 9.55
N ALA A 70 -8.20 1.40 8.23
CA ALA A 70 -8.72 2.46 7.37
C ALA A 70 -10.24 2.58 7.45
N ARG A 71 -10.96 1.45 7.35
CA ARG A 71 -12.42 1.42 7.51
C ARG A 71 -12.85 1.84 8.91
N TRP A 72 -12.14 1.35 9.93
CA TRP A 72 -12.46 1.67 11.32
C TRP A 72 -12.31 3.16 11.64
N LEU A 73 -11.26 3.81 11.14
CA LEU A 73 -11.04 5.26 11.29
C LEU A 73 -12.05 6.08 10.51
N ALA A 74 -12.48 5.62 9.33
CA ALA A 74 -13.54 6.28 8.57
C ALA A 74 -14.87 6.29 9.33
N GLU A 75 -15.18 5.21 10.05
CA GLU A 75 -16.37 5.12 10.92
C GLU A 75 -16.21 5.88 12.25
N ARG A 76 -14.97 6.05 12.74
CA ARG A 76 -14.66 6.59 14.07
C ARG A 76 -13.58 7.69 14.01
N PRO A 77 -13.84 8.79 13.30
CA PRO A 77 -12.82 9.81 13.08
C PRO A 77 -12.39 10.53 14.36
N GLU A 78 -13.21 10.53 15.42
CA GLU A 78 -12.90 11.13 16.72
C GLU A 78 -11.61 10.59 17.36
N TRP A 79 -11.16 9.40 16.97
CA TRP A 79 -9.92 8.82 17.46
C TRP A 79 -8.67 9.53 16.97
N VAL A 80 -8.73 10.18 15.81
CA VAL A 80 -7.58 10.84 15.19
C VAL A 80 -7.82 12.32 14.86
N ARG A 81 -9.07 12.76 14.80
CA ARG A 81 -9.45 14.13 14.41
C ARG A 81 -8.76 15.19 15.28
N GLY A 82 -8.02 16.09 14.64
CA GLY A 82 -7.27 17.17 15.28
C GLY A 82 -6.05 16.73 16.08
N LYS A 83 -5.65 15.45 16.01
CA LYS A 83 -4.50 14.90 16.72
C LYS A 83 -3.30 14.76 15.80
N ARG A 84 -2.12 14.70 16.41
CA ARG A 84 -0.85 14.35 15.77
C ARG A 84 -0.73 12.82 15.75
N VAL A 85 -0.56 12.21 14.57
CA VAL A 85 -0.59 10.77 14.36
C VAL A 85 0.71 10.30 13.70
N LEU A 86 1.35 9.30 14.28
CA LEU A 86 2.51 8.62 13.70
C LEU A 86 2.11 7.22 13.23
N ASP A 87 2.29 6.93 11.95
CA ASP A 87 2.15 5.58 11.39
C ASP A 87 3.51 4.87 11.35
N PHE A 88 3.78 4.05 12.36
CA PHE A 88 5.03 3.32 12.47
C PHE A 88 4.95 1.99 11.70
N GLY A 89 5.86 1.79 10.74
CA GLY A 89 5.80 0.64 9.84
C GLY A 89 4.73 0.79 8.76
N ALA A 90 4.59 2.00 8.20
CA ALA A 90 3.47 2.41 7.35
C ALA A 90 3.23 1.52 6.11
N GLY A 91 4.24 0.80 5.60
CA GLY A 91 4.09 -0.03 4.40
C GLY A 91 3.59 0.79 3.22
N SER A 92 2.39 0.45 2.70
CA SER A 92 1.73 1.23 1.64
C SER A 92 1.14 2.57 2.08
N GLY A 93 1.19 2.88 3.39
CA GLY A 93 0.67 4.11 3.97
C GLY A 93 -0.85 4.16 4.10
N VAL A 94 -1.55 3.04 3.88
CA VAL A 94 -3.02 2.99 3.92
C VAL A 94 -3.60 3.50 5.25
N ALA A 95 -2.96 3.17 6.38
CA ALA A 95 -3.40 3.61 7.71
C ALA A 95 -3.17 5.11 7.91
N ALA A 96 -1.98 5.62 7.59
CA ALA A 96 -1.68 7.06 7.59
C ALA A 96 -2.65 7.86 6.71
N ILE A 97 -2.92 7.40 5.49
CA ILE A 97 -3.84 8.07 4.55
C ILE A 97 -5.26 8.09 5.12
N ALA A 98 -5.70 7.00 5.74
CA ALA A 98 -7.01 6.95 6.39
C ALA A 98 -7.08 7.89 7.60
N ALA A 99 -6.02 7.97 8.42
CA ALA A 99 -5.95 8.89 9.55
C ALA A 99 -6.01 10.35 9.10
N ALA A 100 -5.26 10.70 8.05
CA ALA A 100 -5.31 12.03 7.44
C ALA A 100 -6.71 12.35 6.90
N LYS A 101 -7.34 11.42 6.17
CA LYS A 101 -8.73 11.56 5.68
C LYS A 101 -9.76 11.69 6.81
N ALA A 102 -9.55 11.01 7.92
CA ALA A 102 -10.39 11.11 9.13
C ALA A 102 -10.17 12.41 9.92
N GLY A 103 -9.19 13.23 9.53
CA GLY A 103 -8.95 14.57 10.05
C GLY A 103 -7.81 14.68 11.06
N ALA A 104 -6.84 13.77 11.04
CA ALA A 104 -5.56 13.99 11.74
C ALA A 104 -4.94 15.33 11.33
N ALA A 105 -4.28 16.00 12.28
CA ALA A 105 -3.70 17.33 12.09
C ALA A 105 -2.27 17.29 11.53
N GLU A 106 -1.48 16.29 11.93
CA GLU A 106 -0.16 15.97 11.38
C GLU A 106 0.09 14.46 11.45
#